data_AF-A0A7Y4R8D3-F1
#
_entry.id   AF-A0A7Y4R8D3-F1
#
_cell.length_a   1.000
_cell.length_b   1.000
_cell.length_c   1.000
_cell.angle_alpha   90.00
_cell.angle_beta   90.00
_cell.angle_gamma   90.00
#
_symmetry.space_group_name_H-M   'P 1'
#
loop_
_entity.id
_entity.type
_entity.pdbx_description
1 polymer ?
#
loop_
_entity_poly.entity_id
_entity_poly.type
_entity_poly.pdbx_seq_one_letter_code
_entity_poly.pdbx_strand_id
1 'polypeptide(L)'
;GWKVAGAGAELPAAVLALFDPEVEADKIDRVREELRHRSADLLTGGMSASSIAGRLSVPEPLVRQAMESVAREDPELRVSRQSDGFLIYRGAAGPRAEKSSMNVVDRIRQLFSREGHEAEKINELAERRAKLAERRDRLYEDIGQLETKEAQLLEQGRTATSQVVKRRLAAQMHQLRKDIVRQNTTANMLSKQVDIISTDIHNLTLIQQGNAAKLPTTEELTENAVQAEEILEALQSDADLVSSLETGIAGVSMSDDELAILKEFDAPQVAPPSAAPAAPSKTPTARATDSRRAVAGVDEPPKSDAAARSREAEREAN
;
A
#
# COMPACT_ATOMS: atom_id res chain seq x y z
N GLY A 1 15.29 -21.07 -46.22
CA GLY A 1 13.86 -21.33 -45.96
C GLY A 1 13.45 -20.57 -44.72
N TRP A 2 12.29 -19.90 -44.75
CA TRP A 2 11.76 -19.16 -43.60
C TRP A 2 11.11 -20.16 -42.63
N LYS A 3 11.44 -20.08 -41.34
CA LYS A 3 10.75 -20.84 -40.28
C LYS A 3 9.75 -19.90 -39.63
N VAL A 4 8.47 -20.26 -39.68
CA VAL A 4 7.41 -19.55 -38.97
C VAL A 4 7.27 -20.17 -37.59
N ALA A 5 7.53 -19.39 -36.53
CA ALA A 5 7.25 -19.81 -35.17
C ALA A 5 5.73 -19.75 -34.92
N GLY A 6 5.18 -20.75 -34.21
CA GLY A 6 3.77 -20.73 -33.81
C GLY A 6 3.48 -19.61 -32.83
N ALA A 7 2.22 -19.16 -32.74
CA ALA A 7 1.74 -18.01 -31.95
C ALA A 7 1.88 -18.14 -30.41
N GLY A 8 2.72 -19.05 -29.92
CA GLY A 8 3.04 -19.22 -28.51
C GLY A 8 4.44 -19.78 -28.27
N ALA A 9 5.30 -19.81 -29.30
CA ALA A 9 6.69 -20.19 -29.11
C ALA A 9 7.47 -19.01 -28.53
N GLU A 10 8.12 -19.21 -27.38
CA GLU A 10 9.06 -18.22 -26.83
C GLU A 10 10.17 -17.96 -27.85
N LEU A 11 10.23 -16.72 -28.34
CA LEU A 11 11.28 -16.30 -29.25
C LEU A 11 12.59 -16.15 -28.46
N PRO A 12 13.75 -16.53 -29.03
CA PRO A 12 15.04 -16.27 -28.40
C PRO A 12 15.18 -14.78 -28.09
N ALA A 13 15.71 -14.45 -26.91
CA ALA A 13 15.88 -13.06 -26.46
C ALA A 13 16.64 -12.18 -27.48
N ALA A 14 17.59 -12.76 -28.22
CA ALA A 14 18.31 -12.05 -29.28
C ALA A 14 17.40 -11.60 -30.44
N VAL A 15 16.36 -12.36 -30.76
CA VAL A 15 15.38 -12.01 -31.78
C VAL A 15 14.45 -10.91 -31.27
N LEU A 16 14.01 -10.99 -30.01
CA LEU A 16 13.22 -9.92 -29.39
C LEU A 16 14.00 -8.60 -29.35
N ALA A 17 15.29 -8.66 -29.04
CA ALA A 17 16.18 -7.50 -29.02
C ALA A 17 16.33 -6.81 -30.40
N LEU A 18 16.19 -7.56 -31.51
CA LEU A 18 16.19 -6.98 -32.86
C LEU A 18 14.94 -6.13 -33.17
N PHE A 19 13.83 -6.38 -32.45
CA PHE A 19 12.57 -5.66 -32.61
C PHE A 19 12.32 -4.65 -31.50
N ASP A 20 13.27 -4.49 -30.58
CA ASP A 20 13.17 -3.49 -29.53
C ASP A 20 13.73 -2.16 -30.05
N PRO A 21 12.89 -1.15 -30.30
CA PRO A 21 13.34 0.11 -30.87
C PRO A 21 14.13 0.97 -29.87
N GLU A 22 14.09 0.63 -28.58
CA GLU A 22 14.70 1.41 -27.51
C GLU A 22 16.06 0.84 -27.10
N VAL A 23 17.06 1.72 -26.98
CA VAL A 23 18.36 1.36 -26.42
C VAL A 23 18.22 1.15 -24.91
N GLU A 24 19.09 0.34 -24.31
CA GLU A 24 19.06 0.10 -22.85
C GLU A 24 19.11 1.39 -22.02
N ALA A 25 19.82 2.42 -22.50
CA ALA A 25 19.87 3.74 -21.87
C ALA A 25 18.49 4.42 -21.83
N ASP A 26 17.74 4.39 -22.93
CA ASP A 26 16.41 4.99 -23.02
C ASP A 26 15.43 4.30 -22.06
N LYS A 27 15.56 2.97 -21.91
CA LYS A 27 14.76 2.20 -20.95
C LYS A 27 15.08 2.57 -19.50
N ILE A 28 16.36 2.72 -19.18
CA ILE A 28 16.80 3.17 -17.84
C ILE A 28 16.23 4.56 -17.56
N ASP A 29 16.33 5.49 -18.52
CA ASP A 29 15.80 6.84 -18.34
C ASP A 29 14.28 6.87 -18.20
N ARG A 30 13.56 6.01 -18.93
CA ARG A 30 12.11 5.80 -18.73
C ARG A 30 11.79 5.29 -17.33
N VAL A 31 12.56 4.33 -16.80
CA VAL A 31 12.39 3.85 -15.42
C VAL A 31 12.66 4.97 -14.42
N ARG A 32 13.69 5.79 -14.64
CA ARG A 32 13.98 6.96 -13.77
C ARG A 32 12.83 7.96 -13.78
N GLU A 33 12.26 8.24 -14.94
CA GLU A 33 11.14 9.17 -15.06
C GLU A 33 9.88 8.64 -14.38
N GLU A 34 9.61 7.33 -14.52
CA GLU A 34 8.50 6.70 -13.80
C GLU A 34 8.70 6.78 -12.27
N LEU A 35 9.92 6.56 -11.77
CA LEU A 35 10.24 6.70 -10.36
C LEU A 35 10.01 8.13 -9.84
N ARG A 36 10.33 9.16 -10.64
CA ARG A 36 10.07 10.57 -10.29
C ARG A 36 8.57 10.87 -10.28
N HIS A 37 7.85 10.41 -11.31
CA HIS A 37 6.41 10.56 -11.44
C HIS A 37 5.68 9.94 -10.24
N ARG A 38 6.17 8.79 -9.75
CA ARG A 38 5.65 8.06 -8.59
C ARG A 38 6.39 8.33 -7.28
N SER A 39 6.98 9.52 -7.14
CA SER A 39 7.67 9.90 -5.91
C SER A 39 6.76 9.91 -4.66
N ALA A 40 5.45 10.10 -4.84
CA ALA A 40 4.47 9.98 -3.75
C ALA A 40 4.33 8.53 -3.23
N ASP A 41 4.41 7.53 -4.11
CA ASP A 41 4.31 6.11 -3.71
C ASP A 41 5.54 5.67 -2.90
N LEU A 42 6.71 6.27 -3.18
CA LEU A 42 7.94 6.06 -2.40
C LEU A 42 7.81 6.54 -0.95
N LEU A 43 6.92 7.51 -0.68
CA LEU A 43 6.67 8.03 0.66
C LEU A 43 5.73 7.15 1.48
N THR A 44 4.91 6.30 0.85
CA THR A 44 3.88 5.52 1.54
C THR A 44 4.24 4.02 1.63
N GLY A 45 4.71 3.41 0.55
CA GLY A 45 4.87 1.95 0.47
C GLY A 45 6.09 1.45 -0.31
N GLY A 46 6.89 2.35 -0.90
CA GLY A 46 8.00 1.95 -1.77
C GLY A 46 7.51 1.32 -3.08
N MET A 47 8.44 0.93 -3.94
CA MET A 47 8.15 0.29 -5.22
C MET A 47 9.08 -0.89 -5.47
N SER A 48 8.51 -2.03 -5.86
CA SER A 48 9.30 -3.22 -6.20
C SER A 48 9.74 -3.20 -7.66
N ALA A 49 10.93 -3.75 -7.92
CA ALA A 49 11.48 -3.82 -9.27
C ALA A 49 10.60 -4.66 -10.20
N SER A 50 9.97 -5.72 -9.69
CA SER A 50 9.03 -6.55 -10.45
C SER A 50 7.77 -5.79 -10.87
N SER A 51 7.20 -4.98 -9.98
CA SER A 51 6.02 -4.14 -10.29
C SER A 51 6.33 -3.12 -11.40
N ILE A 52 7.47 -2.43 -11.30
CA ILE A 52 7.90 -1.46 -12.33
C ILE A 52 8.25 -2.18 -13.64
N ALA A 53 8.93 -3.32 -13.57
CA ALA A 53 9.27 -4.13 -14.74
C ALA A 53 8.02 -4.58 -15.51
N GLY A 54 7.02 -5.12 -14.81
CA GLY A 54 5.75 -5.53 -15.40
C GLY A 54 5.00 -4.36 -16.04
N ARG A 55 4.95 -3.20 -15.35
CA ARG A 55 4.22 -2.02 -15.86
C ARG A 55 4.88 -1.37 -17.08
N LEU A 56 6.20 -1.26 -17.10
CA LEU A 56 6.92 -0.65 -18.23
C LEU A 56 7.32 -1.66 -19.31
N SER A 57 7.06 -2.95 -19.09
CA SER A 57 7.56 -4.05 -19.93
C SER A 57 9.08 -4.00 -20.13
N VAL A 58 9.81 -3.62 -19.07
CA VAL A 58 11.28 -3.52 -19.07
C VAL A 58 11.87 -4.70 -18.29
N PRO A 59 12.97 -5.31 -18.73
CA PRO A 59 13.66 -6.36 -17.97
C PRO A 59 14.02 -5.91 -16.55
N GLU A 60 13.69 -6.74 -15.56
CA GLU A 60 13.94 -6.44 -14.14
C GLU A 60 15.41 -6.06 -13.83
N PRO A 61 16.45 -6.67 -14.43
CA PRO A 61 17.83 -6.25 -14.19
C PRO A 61 18.11 -4.77 -14.52
N LEU A 62 17.52 -4.24 -15.59
CA LEU A 62 17.65 -2.83 -15.97
C LEU A 62 16.90 -1.91 -14.98
N VAL A 63 15.73 -2.36 -14.50
CA VAL A 63 14.98 -1.63 -13.45
C VAL A 63 15.80 -1.54 -12.16
N ARG A 64 16.42 -2.65 -11.73
CA ARG A 64 17.30 -2.67 -10.55
C ARG A 64 18.48 -1.72 -10.72
N GLN A 65 19.13 -1.73 -11.88
CA GLN A 65 20.22 -0.81 -12.19
C GLN A 65 19.77 0.66 -12.14
N ALA A 66 18.62 0.97 -12.71
CA ALA A 66 18.04 2.31 -12.68
C ALA A 66 17.72 2.76 -11.25
N MET A 67 17.07 1.91 -10.46
CA MET A 67 16.78 2.16 -9.04
C MET A 67 18.06 2.44 -8.24
N GLU A 68 19.14 1.68 -8.46
CA GLU A 68 20.42 1.93 -7.78
C GLU A 68 21.08 3.23 -8.20
N SER A 69 20.95 3.63 -9.47
CA SER A 69 21.45 4.93 -9.92
C SER A 69 20.69 6.06 -9.26
N VAL A 70 19.35 5.97 -9.22
CA VAL A 70 18.49 6.98 -8.60
C VAL A 70 18.75 7.06 -7.10
N ALA A 71 18.87 5.90 -6.43
CA ALA A 71 19.25 5.83 -5.03
C ALA A 71 20.71 6.20 -4.77
N ARG A 72 21.53 6.42 -5.81
CA ARG A 72 22.87 7.01 -5.73
C ARG A 72 22.86 8.53 -5.86
N GLU A 73 21.94 9.06 -6.66
CA GLU A 73 21.73 10.49 -6.91
C GLU A 73 20.97 11.17 -5.77
N ASP A 74 19.95 10.51 -5.22
CA ASP A 74 19.13 11.01 -4.11
C ASP A 74 19.54 10.33 -2.78
N PRO A 75 19.97 11.09 -1.75
CA PRO A 75 20.33 10.53 -0.44
C PRO A 75 19.13 10.04 0.40
N GLU A 76 17.91 10.46 0.08
CA GLU A 76 16.69 10.00 0.77
C GLU A 76 16.18 8.66 0.24
N LEU A 77 16.58 8.29 -0.98
CA LEU A 77 16.15 7.05 -1.60
C LEU A 77 17.08 5.89 -1.23
N ARG A 78 16.47 4.80 -0.77
CA ARG A 78 17.15 3.58 -0.34
C ARG A 78 16.64 2.38 -1.10
N VAL A 79 17.55 1.44 -1.30
CA VAL A 79 17.28 0.18 -1.96
C VAL A 79 17.48 -0.95 -0.95
N SER A 80 16.43 -1.75 -0.74
CA SER A 80 16.53 -3.02 -0.01
C SER A 80 16.63 -4.18 -0.99
N ARG A 81 17.63 -5.04 -0.76
CA ARG A 81 17.81 -6.33 -1.45
C ARG A 81 17.47 -7.41 -0.44
N GLN A 82 16.26 -7.94 -0.50
CA GLN A 82 15.84 -9.03 0.39
C GLN A 82 15.61 -10.31 -0.41
N SER A 83 15.35 -11.41 0.29
CA SER A 83 15.02 -12.71 -0.32
C SER A 83 13.86 -12.61 -1.31
N ASP A 84 12.91 -11.72 -1.04
CA ASP A 84 11.61 -11.70 -1.72
C ASP A 84 11.53 -10.64 -2.83
N GLY A 85 12.63 -9.92 -3.10
CA GLY A 85 12.68 -8.94 -4.18
C GLY A 85 13.65 -7.78 -3.99
N PHE A 86 13.55 -6.83 -4.91
CA PHE A 86 14.34 -5.60 -4.96
C PHE A 86 13.39 -4.42 -4.82
N LEU A 87 13.51 -3.65 -3.73
CA LEU A 87 12.56 -2.62 -3.34
C LEU A 87 13.28 -1.28 -3.21
N ILE A 88 12.73 -0.23 -3.80
CA ILE A 88 13.15 1.16 -3.56
C ILE A 88 12.12 1.87 -2.67
N TYR A 89 12.58 2.60 -1.67
CA TYR A 89 11.73 3.35 -0.74
C TYR A 89 12.40 4.64 -0.33
N ARG A 90 11.61 5.62 0.13
CA ARG A 90 12.14 6.86 0.71
C ARG A 90 12.30 6.71 2.22
N GLY A 91 13.47 7.09 2.73
CA GLY A 91 13.80 7.12 4.14
C GLY A 91 14.38 8.46 4.57
N ALA A 92 14.87 8.54 5.81
CA ALA A 92 15.51 9.76 6.30
C ALA A 92 16.87 9.97 5.63
N ALA A 93 17.14 11.22 5.23
CA ALA A 93 18.47 11.66 4.83
C ALA A 93 19.47 11.35 5.96
N GLY A 94 20.44 10.51 5.65
CA GLY A 94 21.48 10.13 6.59
C GLY A 94 22.74 9.74 5.83
N PRO A 95 23.91 9.75 6.50
CA PRO A 95 25.14 9.27 5.88
C PRO A 95 24.85 7.87 5.35
N ARG A 96 25.13 7.65 4.05
CA ARG A 96 25.03 6.30 3.50
C ARG A 96 25.99 5.45 4.32
N ALA A 97 25.44 4.56 5.13
CA ALA A 97 26.20 3.48 5.71
C ALA A 97 26.69 2.66 4.52
N GLU A 98 27.88 3.00 4.03
CA GLU A 98 28.62 2.09 3.16
C GLU A 98 28.60 0.76 3.89
N LYS A 99 28.16 -0.30 3.20
CA LYS A 99 28.14 -1.67 3.72
C LYS A 99 29.57 -2.21 3.91
N SER A 100 30.50 -1.35 4.34
CA SER A 100 31.71 -1.75 5.02
C SER A 100 31.26 -2.58 6.21
N SER A 101 31.76 -3.81 6.28
CA SER A 101 31.43 -4.81 7.27
C SER A 101 31.76 -4.31 8.68
N MET A 102 30.88 -3.50 9.27
CA MET A 102 30.98 -3.10 10.66
C MET A 102 30.76 -4.32 11.53
N ASN A 103 31.63 -4.48 12.52
CA ASN A 103 31.55 -5.54 13.49
C ASN A 103 30.23 -5.39 14.28
N VAL A 104 29.58 -6.51 14.61
CA VAL A 104 28.31 -6.53 15.37
C VAL A 104 28.43 -5.72 16.67
N VAL A 105 29.62 -5.68 17.26
CA VAL A 105 29.92 -4.90 18.47
C VAL A 105 29.84 -3.39 18.25
N ASP A 106 30.31 -2.89 17.10
CA ASP A 106 30.21 -1.46 16.76
C ASP A 106 28.77 -1.09 16.45
N ARG A 107 28.01 -2.00 15.85
CA ARG A 107 26.56 -1.85 15.65
C ARG A 107 25.82 -1.71 16.99
N ILE A 108 26.17 -2.54 17.98
CA ILE A 108 25.60 -2.47 19.33
C ILE A 108 26.02 -1.18 20.05
N ARG A 109 27.31 -0.78 19.98
CA ARG A 109 27.77 0.48 20.59
C ARG A 109 27.13 1.70 19.96
N GLN A 110 26.97 1.67 18.63
CA GLN A 110 26.25 2.70 17.90
C GLN A 110 24.87 2.79 18.51
N LEU A 111 24.07 1.71 18.59
CA LEU A 111 22.71 1.70 19.18
C LEU A 111 22.57 2.35 20.58
N PHE A 112 23.64 2.48 21.37
CA PHE A 112 23.62 3.13 22.68
C PHE A 112 24.12 4.59 22.72
N SER A 113 24.73 5.11 21.64
CA SER A 113 25.11 6.53 21.54
C SER A 113 23.91 7.37 21.11
N ARG A 114 23.12 7.83 22.08
CA ARG A 114 21.80 8.51 22.03
C ARG A 114 21.51 9.62 20.98
N GLU A 115 22.43 10.00 20.09
CA GLU A 115 22.24 11.10 19.15
C GLU A 115 22.54 10.60 17.72
N GLY A 116 21.53 10.55 16.86
CA GLY A 116 21.64 10.09 15.46
C GLY A 116 20.99 8.73 15.15
N HIS A 117 20.44 8.04 16.15
CA HIS A 117 19.68 6.78 15.95
C HIS A 117 18.34 6.97 15.30
N GLU A 118 17.78 8.18 15.39
CA GLU A 118 16.48 8.50 14.84
C GLU A 118 16.47 8.25 13.33
N ALA A 119 17.52 8.69 12.63
CA ALA A 119 17.63 8.48 11.19
C ALA A 119 17.73 6.99 10.84
N GLU A 120 18.55 6.21 11.55
CA GLU A 120 18.68 4.76 11.32
C GLU A 120 17.34 4.05 11.57
N LYS A 121 16.68 4.36 12.69
CA LYS A 121 15.38 3.79 13.05
C LYS A 121 14.27 4.18 12.06
N ILE A 122 14.23 5.44 11.60
CA ILE A 122 13.31 5.88 10.55
C ILE A 122 13.53 5.05 9.28
N ASN A 123 14.79 4.79 8.91
CA ASN A 123 15.10 4.01 7.73
C ASN A 123 14.69 2.53 7.86
N GLU A 124 14.93 1.91 9.02
CA GLU A 124 14.48 0.54 9.31
C GLU A 124 12.94 0.43 9.28
N LEU A 125 12.25 1.39 9.89
CA LEU A 125 10.79 1.46 9.88
C LEU A 125 10.24 1.72 8.49
N ALA A 126 10.84 2.64 7.72
CA ALA A 126 10.45 2.92 6.34
C ALA A 126 10.59 1.67 5.45
N GLU A 127 11.67 0.92 5.64
CA GLU A 127 11.86 -0.36 4.96
C GLU A 127 10.78 -1.39 5.35
N ARG A 128 10.50 -1.53 6.64
CA ARG A 128 9.47 -2.46 7.13
C ARG A 128 8.09 -2.09 6.59
N ARG A 129 7.74 -0.80 6.63
CA ARG A 129 6.49 -0.28 6.09
C ARG A 129 6.35 -0.60 4.60
N ALA A 130 7.41 -0.37 3.83
CA ALA A 130 7.39 -0.62 2.40
C ALA A 130 7.14 -2.10 2.07
N LYS A 131 7.71 -3.03 2.85
CA LYS A 131 7.41 -4.47 2.70
C LYS A 131 5.98 -4.85 3.06
N LEU A 132 5.46 -4.29 4.14
CA LEU A 132 4.08 -4.55 4.55
C LEU A 132 3.09 -4.02 3.51
N ALA A 133 3.35 -2.83 2.96
CA ALA A 133 2.59 -2.26 1.86
C ALA A 133 2.65 -3.15 0.61
N GLU A 134 3.83 -3.61 0.20
CA GLU A 134 3.97 -4.53 -0.94
C GLU A 134 3.20 -5.84 -0.71
N ARG A 135 3.30 -6.43 0.48
CA ARG A 135 2.56 -7.65 0.82
C ARG A 135 1.06 -7.44 0.79
N ARG A 136 0.59 -6.30 1.32
CA ARG A 136 -0.83 -5.92 1.27
C ARG A 136 -1.31 -5.77 -0.18
N ASP A 137 -0.53 -5.12 -1.03
CA ASP A 137 -0.90 -4.90 -2.43
C ASP A 137 -0.99 -6.23 -3.20
N ARG A 138 -0.06 -7.17 -2.95
CA ARG A 138 -0.15 -8.55 -3.48
C ARG A 138 -1.42 -9.27 -3.01
N LEU A 139 -1.80 -9.13 -1.74
CA LEU A 139 -3.06 -9.71 -1.25
C LEU A 139 -4.28 -9.13 -1.95
N TYR A 140 -4.30 -7.82 -2.25
CA TYR A 140 -5.41 -7.24 -3.02
C TYR A 140 -5.46 -7.75 -4.47
N GLU A 141 -4.31 -7.99 -5.09
CA GLU A 141 -4.25 -8.63 -6.40
C GLU A 141 -4.82 -10.06 -6.35
N ASP A 142 -4.40 -10.85 -5.35
CA ASP A 142 -4.92 -12.21 -5.14
C ASP A 142 -6.43 -12.22 -4.90
N ILE A 143 -6.94 -11.29 -4.07
CA ILE A 143 -8.39 -11.11 -3.83
C ILE A 143 -9.11 -10.84 -5.16
N GLY A 144 -8.61 -9.92 -5.99
CA GLY A 144 -9.21 -9.63 -7.30
C GLY A 144 -9.25 -10.85 -8.25
N GLN A 145 -8.24 -11.72 -8.18
CA GLN A 145 -8.25 -12.99 -8.93
C GLN A 145 -9.30 -13.97 -8.38
N LEU A 146 -9.49 -14.05 -7.07
CA LEU A 146 -10.51 -14.87 -6.44
C LEU A 146 -11.92 -14.37 -6.78
N GLU A 147 -12.16 -13.06 -6.72
CA GLU A 147 -13.42 -12.41 -7.11
C GLU A 147 -13.76 -12.68 -8.59
N THR A 148 -12.76 -12.62 -9.47
CA THR A 148 -12.94 -12.96 -10.89
C THR A 148 -13.35 -14.43 -11.07
N LYS A 149 -12.74 -15.35 -10.32
CA LYS A 149 -13.11 -16.77 -10.32
C LYS A 149 -14.51 -16.99 -9.73
N GLU A 150 -14.87 -16.27 -8.67
CA GLU A 150 -16.20 -16.31 -8.08
C GLU A 150 -17.26 -15.89 -9.12
N ALA A 151 -17.05 -14.78 -9.83
CA ALA A 151 -17.94 -14.32 -10.88
C ALA A 151 -18.10 -15.36 -12.01
N GLN A 152 -17.03 -16.07 -12.37
CA GLN A 152 -17.08 -17.17 -13.35
C GLN A 152 -17.90 -18.36 -12.83
N LEU A 153 -17.73 -18.76 -11.57
CA LEU A 153 -18.51 -19.85 -10.96
C LEU A 153 -19.99 -19.48 -10.85
N LEU A 154 -20.30 -18.22 -10.55
CA LEU A 154 -21.67 -17.71 -10.51
C LEU A 154 -22.34 -17.85 -11.88
N GLU A 155 -21.66 -17.46 -12.96
CA GLU A 155 -22.18 -17.58 -14.32
C GLU A 155 -22.33 -19.05 -14.76
N GLN A 156 -21.38 -19.91 -14.39
CA GLN A 156 -21.50 -21.36 -14.60
C GLN A 156 -22.67 -21.96 -13.81
N GLY A 157 -22.90 -21.48 -12.59
CA GLY A 157 -24.01 -21.91 -11.72
C GLY A 157 -25.37 -21.56 -12.31
N ARG A 158 -25.50 -20.38 -12.90
CA ARG A 158 -26.72 -19.90 -13.59
C ARG A 158 -27.02 -20.69 -14.86
N THR A 159 -26.00 -21.03 -15.64
CA THR A 159 -26.14 -21.77 -16.90
C THR A 159 -26.29 -23.29 -16.70
N ALA A 160 -25.89 -23.81 -15.54
CA ALA A 160 -26.00 -25.23 -15.22
C ALA A 160 -27.48 -25.67 -15.14
N THR A 161 -27.84 -26.71 -15.89
CA THR A 161 -29.19 -27.31 -15.85
C THR A 161 -29.34 -28.40 -14.78
N SER A 162 -28.24 -29.05 -14.39
CA SER A 162 -28.24 -30.15 -13.42
C SER A 162 -28.12 -29.65 -11.99
N GLN A 163 -29.05 -30.06 -11.13
CA GLN A 163 -29.05 -29.69 -9.71
C GLN A 163 -27.80 -30.19 -8.97
N VAL A 164 -27.25 -31.35 -9.36
CA VAL A 164 -26.02 -31.88 -8.76
C VAL A 164 -24.83 -30.98 -9.08
N VAL A 165 -24.77 -30.47 -10.31
CA VAL A 165 -23.72 -29.53 -10.74
C VAL A 165 -23.86 -28.20 -10.01
N LYS A 166 -25.08 -27.66 -9.89
CA LYS A 166 -25.36 -26.44 -9.10
C LYS A 166 -24.89 -26.59 -7.66
N ARG A 167 -25.21 -27.69 -6.98
CA ARG A 167 -24.74 -27.95 -5.60
C ARG A 167 -23.22 -27.96 -5.48
N ARG A 168 -22.52 -28.59 -6.43
CA ARG A 168 -21.05 -28.59 -6.44
C ARG A 168 -20.47 -27.20 -6.65
N LEU A 169 -21.02 -26.43 -7.61
CA LEU A 169 -20.58 -25.05 -7.87
C LEU A 169 -20.86 -24.15 -6.67
N ALA A 170 -21.99 -24.34 -5.97
CA ALA A 170 -22.33 -23.61 -4.77
C ALA A 170 -21.31 -23.83 -3.64
N ALA A 171 -20.91 -25.09 -3.41
CA ALA A 171 -19.87 -25.42 -2.43
C ALA A 171 -18.50 -24.82 -2.80
N GLN A 172 -18.13 -24.81 -4.08
CA GLN A 172 -16.88 -24.17 -4.54
C GLN A 172 -16.93 -22.65 -4.35
N MET A 173 -18.05 -22.01 -4.68
CA MET A 173 -18.22 -20.57 -4.53
C MET A 173 -18.22 -20.16 -3.05
N HIS A 174 -18.83 -20.98 -2.17
CA HIS A 174 -18.76 -20.80 -0.72
C HIS A 174 -17.31 -20.80 -0.21
N GLN A 175 -16.51 -21.78 -0.66
CA GLN A 175 -15.10 -21.84 -0.28
C GLN A 175 -14.31 -20.61 -0.77
N LEU A 176 -14.55 -20.14 -2.00
CA LEU A 176 -13.90 -18.92 -2.51
C LEU A 176 -14.29 -17.68 -1.69
N ARG A 177 -15.58 -17.51 -1.34
CA ARG A 177 -16.03 -16.40 -0.50
C ARG A 177 -15.32 -16.39 0.86
N LYS A 178 -15.13 -17.57 1.47
CA LYS A 178 -14.35 -17.70 2.71
C LYS A 178 -12.89 -17.30 2.53
N ASP A 179 -12.25 -17.76 1.47
CA ASP A 179 -10.85 -17.42 1.19
C ASP A 179 -10.68 -15.91 0.95
N ILE A 180 -11.62 -15.27 0.24
CA ILE A 180 -11.68 -13.81 0.05
C ILE A 180 -11.80 -13.09 1.40
N VAL A 181 -12.69 -13.54 2.28
CA VAL A 181 -12.86 -12.94 3.63
C VAL A 181 -11.57 -13.06 4.45
N ARG A 182 -10.93 -14.23 4.46
CA ARG A 182 -9.65 -14.46 5.18
C ARG A 182 -8.53 -13.56 4.67
N GLN A 183 -8.41 -13.42 3.34
CA GLN A 183 -7.42 -12.52 2.73
C GLN A 183 -7.72 -11.06 3.04
N ASN A 184 -8.99 -10.63 2.99
CA ASN A 184 -9.40 -9.27 3.38
C ASN A 184 -9.06 -8.95 4.84
N THR A 185 -9.32 -9.87 5.77
CA THR A 185 -8.94 -9.70 7.18
C THR A 185 -7.42 -9.52 7.33
N THR A 186 -6.63 -10.32 6.61
CA THR A 186 -5.17 -10.22 6.61
C THR A 186 -4.70 -8.89 6.01
N ALA A 187 -5.28 -8.45 4.90
CA ALA A 187 -4.95 -7.17 4.27
C ALA A 187 -5.27 -5.99 5.20
N ASN A 188 -6.41 -6.04 5.91
CA ASN A 188 -6.80 -5.03 6.89
C ASN A 188 -5.82 -4.96 8.07
N MET A 189 -5.34 -6.10 8.57
CA MET A 189 -4.31 -6.14 9.60
C MET A 189 -3.01 -5.49 9.12
N LEU A 190 -2.53 -5.83 7.92
CA LEU A 190 -1.33 -5.22 7.33
C LEU A 190 -1.49 -3.71 7.14
N SER A 191 -2.68 -3.24 6.74
CA SER A 191 -2.96 -1.81 6.60
C SER A 191 -2.79 -1.08 7.94
N LYS A 192 -3.36 -1.62 9.02
CA LYS A 192 -3.20 -1.03 10.36
C LYS A 192 -1.74 -1.01 10.81
N GLN A 193 -0.97 -2.07 10.54
CA GLN A 193 0.47 -2.08 10.84
C GLN A 193 1.24 -1.01 10.07
N VAL A 194 0.89 -0.77 8.80
CA VAL A 194 1.46 0.32 7.99
C VAL A 194 1.14 1.70 8.57
N ASP A 195 -0.09 1.90 9.07
CA ASP A 195 -0.52 3.18 9.68
C ASP A 195 0.21 3.45 11.01
N ILE A 196 0.37 2.43 11.86
CA ILE A 196 1.13 2.52 13.11
C ILE A 196 2.59 2.91 12.81
N ILE A 197 3.25 2.19 11.90
CA ILE A 197 4.65 2.47 11.55
C ILE A 197 4.79 3.87 10.93
N SER A 198 3.81 4.32 10.14
CA SER A 198 3.81 5.67 9.57
C SER A 198 3.74 6.74 10.66
N THR A 199 2.95 6.50 11.71
CA THR A 199 2.88 7.37 12.88
C THR A 199 4.21 7.40 13.63
N ASP A 200 4.85 6.25 13.84
CA ASP A 200 6.17 6.16 14.49
C ASP A 200 7.26 6.90 13.70
N ILE A 201 7.29 6.74 12.37
CA ILE A 201 8.21 7.45 11.48
C ILE A 201 7.99 8.96 11.62
N HIS A 202 6.73 9.41 11.65
CA HIS A 202 6.41 10.82 11.81
C HIS A 202 6.92 11.37 13.16
N ASN A 203 6.66 10.66 14.26
CA ASN A 203 7.12 11.04 15.59
C ASN A 203 8.65 11.13 15.67
N LEU A 204 9.36 10.12 15.13
CA LEU A 204 10.83 10.14 15.07
C LEU A 204 11.36 11.29 14.20
N THR A 205 10.67 11.62 13.11
CA THR A 205 11.02 12.75 12.24
C THR A 205 10.87 14.08 12.98
N LEU A 206 9.80 14.24 13.79
CA LEU A 206 9.62 15.44 14.63
C LEU A 206 10.74 15.58 15.68
N ILE A 207 11.17 14.46 16.29
CA ILE A 207 12.31 14.42 17.21
C ILE A 207 13.58 14.87 16.49
N GLN A 208 13.86 14.30 15.31
CA GLN A 208 15.06 14.61 14.52
C GLN A 208 15.14 16.10 14.13
N GLN A 209 14.00 16.75 13.87
CA GLN A 209 13.94 18.16 13.49
C GLN A 209 14.16 19.14 14.67
N GLY A 210 14.35 18.64 15.90
CA GLY A 210 14.54 19.51 17.06
C GLY A 210 13.30 20.31 17.44
N ASN A 211 12.12 19.93 16.93
CA ASN A 211 10.82 20.46 17.37
C ASN A 211 10.46 19.86 18.75
N ALA A 212 11.36 20.00 19.72
CA ALA A 212 11.24 19.52 21.09
C ALA A 212 10.11 20.20 21.88
N ALA A 213 9.50 21.26 21.33
CA ALA A 213 8.54 22.07 22.05
C ALA A 213 7.23 21.35 22.42
N LYS A 214 6.88 20.24 21.75
CA LYS A 214 5.74 19.36 22.10
C LYS A 214 5.97 17.94 21.58
N LEU A 215 7.10 17.34 21.93
CA LEU A 215 7.21 15.91 21.69
C LEU A 215 6.20 15.18 22.58
N PRO A 216 5.47 14.19 22.05
CA PRO A 216 4.74 13.26 22.89
C PRO A 216 5.67 12.76 23.97
N THR A 217 5.19 12.75 25.21
CA THR A 217 6.00 12.23 26.32
C THR A 217 6.33 10.76 26.03
N THR A 218 7.42 10.26 26.59
CA THR A 218 7.74 8.82 26.47
C THR A 218 6.57 7.94 26.93
N GLU A 219 5.77 8.46 27.87
CA GLU A 219 4.53 7.84 28.36
C GLU A 219 3.46 7.74 27.25
N GLU A 220 3.20 8.83 26.51
CA GLU A 220 2.28 8.83 25.36
C GLU A 220 2.76 7.90 24.23
N LEU A 221 4.07 7.83 23.97
CA LEU A 221 4.60 6.88 22.98
C LEU A 221 4.41 5.43 23.43
N THR A 222 4.61 5.12 24.72
CA THR A 222 4.36 3.79 25.24
C THR A 222 2.87 3.45 25.26
N GLU A 223 2.00 4.42 25.54
CA GLU A 223 0.55 4.22 25.51
C GLU A 223 0.06 3.91 24.08
N ASN A 224 0.53 4.66 23.08
CA ASN A 224 0.22 4.38 21.68
C ASN A 224 0.73 3.00 21.24
N ALA A 225 1.91 2.58 21.70
CA ALA A 225 2.45 1.25 21.41
C ALA A 225 1.61 0.13 22.04
N VAL A 226 1.20 0.28 23.31
CA VAL A 226 0.31 -0.67 23.99
C VAL A 226 -1.05 -0.73 23.30
N GLN A 227 -1.65 0.42 22.95
CA GLN A 227 -2.92 0.47 22.24
C GLN A 227 -2.83 -0.21 20.86
N ALA A 228 -1.71 -0.01 20.16
CA ALA A 228 -1.46 -0.70 18.90
C ALA A 228 -1.35 -2.22 19.07
N GLU A 229 -0.68 -2.69 20.12
CA GLU A 229 -0.61 -4.12 20.46
C GLU A 229 -1.99 -4.70 20.80
N GLU A 230 -2.78 -4.01 21.61
CA GLU A 230 -4.15 -4.44 21.97
C GLU A 230 -5.05 -4.55 20.72
N ILE A 231 -4.96 -3.61 19.78
CA ILE A 231 -5.73 -3.66 18.53
C ILE A 231 -5.27 -4.84 17.66
N LEU A 232 -3.96 -5.10 17.59
CA LEU A 232 -3.43 -6.23 16.81
C LEU A 232 -3.82 -7.57 17.44
N GLU A 233 -3.76 -7.69 18.76
CA GLU A 233 -4.20 -8.87 19.49
C GLU A 233 -5.71 -9.10 19.32
N ALA A 234 -6.53 -8.05 19.41
CA ALA A 234 -7.96 -8.14 19.15
C ALA A 234 -8.25 -8.65 17.72
N LEU A 235 -7.59 -8.09 16.70
CA LEU A 235 -7.77 -8.54 15.31
C LEU A 235 -7.27 -9.96 15.07
N GLN A 236 -6.19 -10.36 15.73
CA GLN A 236 -5.69 -11.71 15.64
C GLN A 236 -6.69 -12.68 16.29
N SER A 237 -7.24 -12.31 17.45
CA SER A 237 -8.27 -13.10 18.12
C SER A 237 -9.55 -13.20 17.28
N ASP A 238 -9.98 -12.13 16.62
CA ASP A 238 -11.10 -12.14 15.67
C ASP A 238 -10.82 -13.07 14.48
N ALA A 239 -9.61 -13.03 13.93
CA ALA A 239 -9.20 -13.92 12.84
C ALA A 239 -9.21 -15.39 13.26
N ASP A 240 -8.74 -15.70 14.47
CA ASP A 240 -8.73 -17.05 15.03
C ASP A 240 -10.14 -17.55 15.38
N LEU A 241 -11.02 -16.67 15.88
CA LEU A 241 -12.43 -16.99 16.12
C LEU A 241 -13.16 -17.32 14.82
N VAL A 242 -12.96 -16.53 13.76
CA VAL A 242 -13.51 -16.82 12.42
C VAL A 242 -13.00 -18.16 11.91
N SER A 243 -11.71 -18.44 12.05
CA SER A 243 -11.10 -19.71 11.63
C SER A 243 -11.63 -20.93 12.42
N SER A 244 -11.83 -20.77 13.73
CA SER A 244 -12.30 -21.86 14.61
C SER A 244 -13.78 -22.17 14.44
N LEU A 245 -14.64 -21.16 14.26
CA LEU A 245 -16.08 -21.35 14.00
C LEU A 245 -16.30 -22.14 12.71
N GLU A 246 -15.45 -21.94 11.72
CA GLU A 246 -15.54 -22.59 10.41
C GLU A 246 -15.20 -24.09 10.45
N THR A 247 -14.34 -24.52 11.38
CA THR A 247 -13.89 -25.92 11.45
C THR A 247 -14.91 -26.83 12.16
N GLY A 248 -15.77 -26.27 13.02
CA GLY A 248 -16.72 -27.05 13.84
C GLY A 248 -18.03 -27.46 13.16
N ILE A 249 -18.43 -26.84 12.04
CA ILE A 249 -19.78 -26.98 11.46
C ILE A 249 -19.81 -27.90 10.22
N ALA A 250 -18.72 -28.60 9.89
CA ALA A 250 -18.62 -29.49 8.72
C ALA A 250 -19.47 -30.80 8.78
N GLY A 251 -20.56 -30.82 9.55
CA GLY A 251 -21.45 -31.97 9.74
C GLY A 251 -22.63 -32.03 8.76
N VAL A 252 -22.43 -32.72 7.63
CA VAL A 252 -23.38 -33.48 6.76
C VAL A 252 -24.63 -32.77 6.19
N SER A 253 -24.98 -31.56 6.63
CA SER A 253 -26.07 -30.77 6.02
C SER A 253 -25.51 -29.65 5.15
N MET A 254 -26.18 -29.35 4.02
CA MET A 254 -25.83 -28.17 3.20
C MET A 254 -25.89 -26.95 4.11
N SER A 255 -24.81 -26.19 4.16
CA SER A 255 -24.78 -24.97 4.99
C SER A 255 -25.84 -23.98 4.49
N ASP A 256 -26.36 -23.16 5.40
CA ASP A 256 -27.35 -22.13 5.04
C ASP A 256 -26.81 -21.18 3.96
N ASP A 257 -25.50 -20.95 3.95
CA ASP A 257 -24.79 -20.18 2.93
C ASP A 257 -24.83 -20.85 1.56
N GLU A 258 -24.63 -22.17 1.46
CA GLU A 258 -24.77 -22.90 0.21
C GLU A 258 -26.20 -22.85 -0.33
N LEU A 259 -27.20 -22.91 0.56
CA LEU A 259 -28.60 -22.74 0.17
C LEU A 259 -28.90 -21.32 -0.32
N ALA A 260 -28.29 -20.31 0.29
CA ALA A 260 -28.37 -18.92 -0.18
C ALA A 260 -27.74 -18.78 -1.58
N ILE A 261 -26.56 -19.37 -1.79
CA ILE A 261 -25.89 -19.40 -3.09
C ILE A 261 -26.72 -20.12 -4.17
N LEU A 262 -27.36 -21.24 -3.83
CA LEU A 262 -28.27 -21.91 -4.77
C LEU A 262 -29.43 -21.00 -5.18
N LYS A 263 -29.97 -20.20 -4.26
CA LYS A 263 -30.98 -19.19 -4.59
C LYS A 263 -30.41 -18.09 -5.49
N GLU A 264 -29.15 -17.69 -5.31
CA GLU A 264 -28.47 -16.75 -6.20
C GLU A 264 -28.30 -17.28 -7.63
N PHE A 265 -28.11 -18.60 -7.81
CA PHE A 265 -28.06 -19.23 -9.15
C PHE A 265 -29.41 -19.25 -9.85
N ASP A 266 -30.51 -19.34 -9.09
CA ASP A 266 -31.87 -19.36 -9.61
C ASP A 266 -32.46 -17.94 -9.77
N ALA A 267 -31.83 -16.93 -9.18
CA ALA A 267 -32.24 -15.54 -9.32
C ALA A 267 -32.13 -15.12 -10.80
N PRO A 268 -33.19 -14.51 -11.39
CA PRO A 268 -33.11 -14.00 -12.75
C PRO A 268 -31.97 -13.00 -12.84
N GLN A 269 -31.12 -13.13 -13.87
CA GLN A 269 -30.05 -12.18 -14.13
C GLN A 269 -30.69 -10.80 -14.26
N VAL A 270 -30.58 -9.99 -13.20
CA VAL A 270 -31.02 -8.60 -13.24
C VAL A 270 -30.14 -7.98 -14.30
N ALA A 271 -30.72 -7.73 -15.48
CA ALA A 271 -30.02 -7.08 -16.56
C ALA A 271 -29.38 -5.82 -15.95
N PRO A 272 -28.05 -5.62 -16.09
CA PRO A 272 -27.41 -4.44 -15.56
C PRO A 272 -28.24 -3.26 -16.06
N PRO A 273 -28.64 -2.32 -15.18
CA PRO A 273 -29.60 -1.28 -15.51
C PRO A 273 -29.18 -0.68 -16.83
N SER A 274 -29.93 -1.03 -17.89
CA SER A 274 -29.59 -0.67 -19.26
C SER A 274 -29.37 0.81 -19.23
N ALA A 275 -28.11 1.23 -19.41
CA ALA A 275 -27.68 2.58 -19.14
C ALA A 275 -28.67 3.49 -19.85
N ALA A 276 -29.55 4.11 -19.07
CA ALA A 276 -30.58 4.95 -19.62
C ALA A 276 -29.87 5.97 -20.51
N PRO A 277 -30.28 6.15 -21.77
CA PRO A 277 -29.56 6.96 -22.73
C PRO A 277 -29.24 8.29 -22.07
N ALA A 278 -27.94 8.53 -21.87
CA ALA A 278 -27.44 9.66 -21.13
C ALA A 278 -28.13 10.92 -21.66
N ALA A 279 -28.98 11.52 -20.84
CA ALA A 279 -29.61 12.78 -21.17
C ALA A 279 -28.48 13.75 -21.54
N PRO A 280 -28.58 14.48 -22.67
CA PRO A 280 -27.52 15.36 -23.13
C PRO A 280 -27.20 16.37 -22.03
N SER A 281 -26.00 16.23 -21.45
CA SER A 281 -25.47 17.18 -20.49
C SER A 281 -25.31 18.52 -21.19
N LYS A 282 -26.14 19.48 -20.80
CA LYS A 282 -26.00 20.88 -21.19
C LYS A 282 -24.62 21.34 -20.74
N THR A 283 -23.79 21.67 -21.71
CA THR A 283 -22.49 22.32 -21.57
C THR A 283 -22.64 23.57 -20.68
N PRO A 284 -21.93 23.68 -19.54
CA PRO A 284 -21.82 24.95 -18.86
C PRO A 284 -20.88 25.85 -19.67
N THR A 285 -21.49 26.88 -20.28
CA THR A 285 -20.84 27.99 -20.96
C THR A 285 -19.76 28.61 -20.07
N ALA A 286 -18.51 28.57 -20.54
CA ALA A 286 -17.39 29.31 -19.98
C ALA A 286 -17.71 30.81 -20.00
N ARG A 287 -17.93 31.40 -18.82
CA ARG A 287 -18.01 32.85 -18.64
C ARG A 287 -16.66 33.35 -18.13
N ALA A 288 -15.90 33.94 -19.04
CA ALA A 288 -14.77 34.77 -18.71
C ALA A 288 -15.23 35.97 -17.87
N THR A 289 -14.66 36.13 -16.68
CA THR A 289 -14.62 37.42 -15.98
C THR A 289 -13.18 37.71 -15.59
N ASP A 290 -12.61 38.56 -16.43
CA ASP A 290 -11.54 39.49 -16.17
C ASP A 290 -11.74 40.19 -14.81
N SER A 291 -10.72 40.18 -13.96
CA SER A 291 -10.63 41.02 -12.76
C SER A 291 -9.18 41.24 -12.37
N ARG A 292 -8.52 42.10 -13.15
CA ARG A 292 -7.51 43.03 -12.65
C ARG A 292 -8.17 44.00 -11.66
N ARG A 293 -7.83 43.93 -10.36
CA ARG A 293 -7.96 45.08 -9.46
C ARG A 293 -6.82 45.14 -8.45
N ALA A 294 -6.02 46.18 -8.66
CA ALA A 294 -5.09 46.88 -7.80
C ALA A 294 -5.16 46.64 -6.27
N VAL A 295 -3.98 46.30 -5.74
CA VAL A 295 -3.26 46.87 -4.58
C VAL A 295 -3.92 48.10 -3.91
N ALA A 296 -4.22 47.99 -2.59
CA ALA A 296 -3.87 48.93 -1.50
C ALA A 296 -4.74 48.71 -0.23
N GLY A 297 -4.10 48.72 0.96
CA GLY A 297 -4.69 48.68 2.32
C GLY A 297 -4.38 47.35 3.02
N VAL A 298 -3.44 47.21 3.96
CA VAL A 298 -3.29 47.83 5.29
C VAL A 298 -4.56 47.70 6.14
N ASP A 299 -4.62 46.62 6.94
CA ASP A 299 -5.31 46.51 8.24
C ASP A 299 -4.80 45.22 8.90
N GLU A 300 -3.87 45.33 9.84
CA GLU A 300 -4.07 45.31 11.30
C GLU A 300 -4.20 43.87 11.87
N PRO A 301 -3.20 43.37 12.63
CA PRO A 301 -3.25 42.03 13.21
C PRO A 301 -4.21 41.97 14.42
N PRO A 302 -4.87 40.82 14.65
CA PRO A 302 -5.74 40.65 15.81
C PRO A 302 -4.93 40.70 17.11
N LYS A 303 -5.29 41.65 17.99
CA LYS A 303 -4.79 41.72 19.37
C LYS A 303 -5.22 40.46 20.11
N SER A 304 -4.25 39.76 20.67
CA SER A 304 -4.42 38.54 21.46
C SER A 304 -4.90 38.87 22.87
N ASP A 305 -5.94 38.16 23.32
CA ASP A 305 -6.48 38.15 24.69
C ASP A 305 -5.55 37.42 25.69
N ALA A 306 -4.28 37.80 25.75
CA ALA A 306 -3.31 37.23 26.69
C ALA A 306 -3.26 37.95 28.05
N ALA A 307 -3.98 39.07 28.24
CA ALA A 307 -3.87 39.92 29.44
C ALA A 307 -4.91 39.62 30.54
N ALA A 308 -5.89 38.75 30.32
CA ALA A 308 -6.96 38.49 31.29
C ALA A 308 -6.63 37.42 32.35
N ARG A 309 -5.62 36.57 32.13
CA ARG A 309 -5.30 35.46 33.05
C ARG A 309 -4.23 35.77 34.11
N SER A 310 -3.59 36.93 34.05
CA SER A 310 -2.54 37.31 35.00
C SER A 310 -3.04 38.06 36.23
N ARG A 311 -4.32 38.48 36.29
CA ARG A 311 -4.88 39.23 37.44
C ARG A 311 -5.65 38.36 38.44
N GLU A 312 -5.87 37.09 38.14
CA GLU A 312 -6.57 36.17 39.03
C GLU A 312 -5.58 35.43 39.97
N ALA A 313 -4.33 35.23 39.54
CA ALA A 313 -3.29 34.60 40.35
C ALA A 313 -2.70 35.51 41.46
N GLU A 314 -2.85 36.84 41.37
CA GLU A 314 -2.40 37.78 42.42
C GLU A 314 -3.45 38.05 43.52
N ARG A 315 -4.67 37.51 43.39
CA ARG A 315 -5.72 37.64 44.42
C ARG A 315 -5.83 36.47 45.39
N GLU A 316 -5.17 35.34 45.12
CA GLU A 316 -5.17 34.17 46.03
C GLU A 316 -3.94 34.10 46.94
N ALA A 317 -3.00 35.05 46.85
CA ALA A 317 -1.75 35.04 47.63
C ALA A 317 -1.65 36.13 48.72
N ASN A 318 -2.76 36.80 49.07
CA ASN A 318 -2.82 37.77 50.17
C ASN A 318 -3.99 37.47 51.13
#